data_AF-A0A919NMW2-F1
#
_entry.id   AF-A0A919NMW2-F1
#
_cell.length_a   1.000
_cell.length_b   1.000
_cell.length_c   1.000
_cell.angle_alpha   90.00
_cell.angle_beta   90.00
_cell.angle_gamma   90.00
#
_symmetry.space_group_name_H-M   'P 1'
#
loop_
_entity.id
_entity.type
_entity.pdbx_description
1 polymer ?
#
loop_
_entity_poly.entity_id
_entity_poly.type
_entity_poly.pdbx_seq_one_letter_code
_entity_poly.pdbx_strand_id
1 'polypeptide(L)'
;MPPSLYVAHDDKLVIVSRLPLKVIGGRGLSFRWGSVLEVTPAERPAGPSPLAGVLYGLGFMFGLVGVLGVSGGAPWGGLLVLAGVATAGWPALHRWRQRPGVVSAPRLSSDREQHHVLVKKRDRKAFSDAIDVCQRASETWPSLGALIDVPRAERQLAQALFDLAGALERRQELRELHAELTEHDGAFELAAQTTRATVALSELDDEVTTRLAALEAVAVAGEELIRNQQITELAREADETLARLTSTGPAIETDAGSELAERTEAVLRAYRELT
;
A
#
# COMPACT_ATOMS: atom_id res chain seq x y z
N MET A 1 -16.17 12.21 -2.97
CA MET A 1 -16.98 10.97 -3.10
C MET A 1 -16.61 10.01 -1.98
N PRO A 2 -17.57 9.23 -1.45
CA PRO A 2 -17.28 8.17 -0.48
C PRO A 2 -16.36 7.10 -1.11
N PRO A 3 -15.52 6.40 -0.32
CA PRO A 3 -14.80 5.22 -0.78
C PRO A 3 -15.79 4.14 -1.25
N SER A 4 -15.45 3.42 -2.31
CA SER A 4 -16.20 2.22 -2.73
C SER A 4 -15.64 0.95 -2.10
N LEU A 5 -14.40 0.98 -1.60
CA LEU A 5 -13.76 -0.15 -0.95
C LEU A 5 -13.05 0.30 0.32
N TYR A 6 -13.25 -0.46 1.38
CA TYR A 6 -12.59 -0.33 2.67
C TYR A 6 -11.74 -1.58 2.86
N VAL A 7 -10.44 -1.39 2.99
CA VAL A 7 -9.50 -2.47 3.29
C VAL A 7 -8.94 -2.22 4.66
N ALA A 8 -8.83 -3.26 5.48
CA ALA A 8 -8.19 -3.16 6.76
C ALA A 8 -7.17 -4.28 6.95
N HIS A 9 -5.96 -3.87 7.35
CA HIS A 9 -4.83 -4.77 7.55
C HIS A 9 -4.60 -4.96 9.05
N ASP A 10 -4.53 -6.20 9.50
CA ASP A 10 -4.06 -6.60 10.82
C ASP A 10 -3.00 -7.70 10.63
N ASP A 11 -2.11 -7.88 11.61
CA ASP A 11 -1.07 -8.90 11.62
C ASP A 11 -1.63 -10.30 11.36
N LYS A 12 -2.89 -10.52 11.73
CA LYS A 12 -3.58 -11.81 11.67
C LYS A 12 -4.58 -11.95 10.53
N LEU A 13 -5.16 -10.84 10.06
CA LEU A 13 -6.29 -10.87 9.14
C LEU A 13 -6.29 -9.64 8.23
N VAL A 14 -6.78 -9.80 7.01
CA VAL A 14 -7.15 -8.67 6.14
C VAL A 14 -8.65 -8.73 5.92
N ILE A 15 -9.34 -7.61 6.17
CA ILE A 15 -10.78 -7.48 5.92
C ILE A 15 -10.96 -6.54 4.73
N VAL A 16 -11.70 -6.99 3.74
CA VAL A 16 -12.05 -6.20 2.56
C VAL A 16 -13.55 -6.03 2.56
N SER A 17 -14.05 -4.80 2.45
CA SER A 17 -15.47 -4.51 2.53
C SER A 17 -15.91 -3.36 1.64
N ARG A 18 -17.15 -3.43 1.16
CA ARG A 18 -17.85 -2.30 0.53
C ARG A 18 -18.48 -1.35 1.54
N LEU A 19 -18.58 -1.78 2.80
CA LEU A 19 -19.16 -1.02 3.90
C LEU A 19 -18.06 -0.39 4.77
N PRO A 20 -18.34 0.75 5.42
CA PRO A 20 -17.37 1.40 6.29
C PRO A 20 -16.90 0.49 7.43
N LEU A 21 -15.58 0.30 7.53
CA LEU A 21 -14.94 -0.43 8.62
C LEU A 21 -14.70 0.50 9.82
N LYS A 22 -14.74 -0.05 11.05
CA LYS A 22 -14.45 0.71 12.28
C LYS A 22 -13.27 0.07 13.01
N VAL A 23 -12.27 0.88 13.36
CA VAL A 23 -11.20 0.46 14.28
C VAL A 23 -11.72 0.57 15.70
N ILE A 24 -11.81 -0.56 16.42
CA ILE A 24 -12.22 -0.57 17.83
C ILE A 24 -10.96 -0.60 18.69
N GLY A 25 -10.82 0.44 19.52
CA GLY A 25 -9.79 0.52 20.56
C GLY A 25 -8.39 0.76 20.02
N GLY A 26 -8.06 1.99 19.64
CA GLY A 26 -6.73 2.36 19.14
C GLY A 26 -6.83 3.56 18.20
N ARG A 27 -5.69 3.98 17.62
CA ARG A 27 -5.68 4.86 16.44
C ARG A 27 -5.47 4.00 15.20
N GLY A 28 -6.20 4.28 14.12
CA GLY A 28 -5.91 3.72 12.80
C GLY A 28 -5.18 4.76 11.97
N LEU A 29 -4.21 4.34 11.18
CA LEU A 29 -3.74 5.08 10.03
C LEU A 29 -4.69 4.76 8.89
N SER A 30 -5.28 5.80 8.29
CA SER A 30 -6.11 5.64 7.11
C SER A 30 -5.36 6.20 5.91
N PHE A 31 -5.09 5.36 4.92
CA PHE A 31 -4.52 5.78 3.65
C PHE A 31 -5.60 5.68 2.57
N ARG A 32 -5.74 6.75 1.78
CA ARG A 32 -6.76 6.80 0.72
C ARG A 32 -6.06 7.00 -0.61
N TRP A 33 -6.36 6.12 -1.56
CA TRP A 33 -5.94 6.27 -2.94
C TRP A 33 -7.14 5.95 -3.84
N GLY A 34 -7.59 6.98 -4.56
CA GLY A 34 -8.83 6.98 -5.32
C GLY A 34 -10.08 6.63 -4.51
N SER A 35 -10.65 5.47 -4.83
CA SER A 35 -11.89 4.93 -4.25
C SER A 35 -11.65 3.91 -3.12
N VAL A 36 -10.40 3.60 -2.81
CA VAL A 36 -10.00 2.66 -1.76
C VAL A 36 -9.57 3.41 -0.50
N LEU A 37 -10.06 2.96 0.65
CA LEU A 37 -9.62 3.42 1.97
C LEU A 37 -8.98 2.25 2.71
N GLU A 38 -7.66 2.29 2.85
CA GLU A 38 -6.90 1.36 3.68
C GLU A 38 -6.88 1.84 5.13
N VAL A 39 -7.10 0.93 6.08
CA VAL A 39 -7.12 1.20 7.50
C VAL A 39 -6.21 0.22 8.21
N THR A 40 -5.09 0.71 8.70
CA THR A 40 -4.10 -0.09 9.43
C THR A 40 -4.10 0.37 10.88
N PRO A 41 -4.25 -0.53 11.89
CA PRO A 41 -4.05 -0.18 13.28
C PRO A 41 -2.68 0.48 13.42
N ALA A 42 -2.62 1.67 13.99
CA ALA A 42 -1.34 2.31 14.29
C ALA A 42 -0.54 1.33 15.16
N GLU A 43 0.70 1.07 14.75
CA GLU A 43 1.58 0.13 15.41
C GLU A 43 1.61 0.35 16.92
N ARG A 44 1.85 -0.77 17.62
CA ARG A 44 2.12 -0.86 19.07
C ARG A 44 2.89 0.40 19.51
N PRO A 45 2.42 1.19 20.48
CA PRO A 45 3.19 2.34 20.94
C PRO A 45 4.58 1.85 21.32
N ALA A 46 5.60 2.59 20.87
CA ALA A 46 7.00 2.36 21.14
C ALA A 46 7.20 1.95 22.61
N GLY A 47 8.11 1.00 22.84
CA GLY A 47 8.40 0.39 24.15
C GLY A 47 8.42 1.41 25.29
N PRO A 48 8.16 0.96 26.53
CA PRO A 48 7.84 1.83 27.66
C PRO A 48 8.81 3.01 27.71
N SER A 49 8.29 4.23 27.53
CA SER A 49 9.11 5.43 27.63
C SER A 49 9.83 5.41 28.99
N PRO A 50 11.11 5.81 29.06
CA PRO A 50 11.85 5.80 30.32
C PRO A 50 11.14 6.60 31.43
N LEU A 51 10.35 7.61 31.03
CA LEU A 51 9.48 8.39 31.91
C LEU A 51 8.34 7.57 32.54
N ALA A 52 7.80 6.56 31.86
CA ALA A 52 6.77 5.70 32.44
C ALA A 52 7.32 4.86 33.59
N GLY A 53 8.56 4.38 33.49
CA GLY A 53 9.25 3.67 34.59
C GLY A 53 9.43 4.56 35.83
N VAL A 54 9.83 5.81 35.61
CA VAL A 54 9.97 6.81 36.68
C VAL A 54 8.63 7.12 37.35
N LEU A 55 7.55 7.32 36.57
CA LEU A 55 6.22 7.59 37.11
C LEU A 55 5.65 6.41 37.91
N TYR A 56 5.88 5.17 37.47
CA TYR A 56 5.51 3.97 38.24
C TYR A 56 6.30 3.87 39.55
N GLY A 57 7.60 4.12 39.53
CA GLY A 57 8.43 4.14 40.73
C GLY A 57 8.00 5.23 41.72
N LEU A 58 7.67 6.42 41.21
CA LEU A 58 7.18 7.54 42.00
C LEU A 58 5.79 7.24 42.61
N GLY A 59 4.88 6.67 41.83
CA GLY A 59 3.56 6.25 42.30
C GLY A 59 3.62 5.16 43.38
N PHE A 60 4.53 4.20 43.24
CA PHE A 60 4.80 3.18 44.26
C PHE A 60 5.36 3.79 45.55
N MET A 61 6.33 4.70 45.43
CA MET A 61 6.89 5.44 46.56
C MET A 61 5.83 6.26 47.31
N PHE A 62 4.99 7.01 46.61
CA PHE A 62 3.90 7.77 47.23
C PHE A 62 2.85 6.86 47.88
N GLY A 63 2.53 5.72 47.26
CA GLY A 63 1.65 4.72 47.85
C GLY A 63 2.22 4.14 49.14
N LEU A 64 3.50 3.76 49.15
CA LEU A 64 4.19 3.18 50.30
C LEU A 64 4.28 4.18 51.47
N VAL A 65 4.72 5.41 51.19
CA VAL A 65 4.81 6.50 52.18
C VAL A 65 3.43 6.89 52.70
N GLY A 66 2.40 6.88 51.83
CA GLY A 66 1.01 7.12 52.22
C GLY A 66 0.48 6.06 53.18
N VAL A 67 0.68 4.78 52.90
CA VAL A 67 0.24 3.66 53.77
C VAL A 67 0.93 3.73 55.14
N LEU A 68 2.23 4.01 55.16
CA LEU A 68 2.99 4.19 56.40
C LEU A 68 2.49 5.41 57.19
N GLY A 69 2.17 6.51 56.51
CA GLY A 69 1.60 7.72 57.11
C GLY A 69 0.22 7.48 57.73
N VAL A 70 -0.67 6.75 57.05
CA VAL A 70 -1.99 6.38 57.58
C VAL A 70 -1.85 5.49 58.82
N SER A 71 -0.93 4.52 58.77
CA SER A 71 -0.65 3.61 59.88
C SER A 71 -0.07 4.35 61.10
N GLY A 72 0.65 5.45 60.86
CA GLY A 72 1.22 6.33 61.89
C GLY A 72 0.28 7.45 62.37
N GLY A 73 -0.99 7.49 61.93
CA GLY A 73 -1.95 8.52 62.35
C GLY A 73 -1.77 9.89 61.69
N ALA A 74 -0.98 9.99 60.62
CA ALA A 74 -0.76 11.24 59.92
C ALA A 74 -1.95 11.59 59.01
N PRO A 75 -2.57 12.78 59.16
CA PRO A 75 -3.79 13.14 58.41
C PRO A 75 -3.56 13.30 56.90
N TRP A 76 -2.32 13.50 56.47
CA TRP A 76 -1.93 13.63 55.06
C TRP A 76 -1.66 12.28 54.37
N GLY A 77 -1.60 11.16 55.12
CA GLY A 77 -1.30 9.84 54.56
C GLY A 77 -2.33 9.40 53.51
N GLY A 78 -3.62 9.66 53.74
CA GLY A 78 -4.69 9.32 52.80
C GLY A 78 -4.60 10.07 51.46
N LEU A 79 -4.15 11.33 51.48
CA LEU A 79 -3.92 12.13 50.27
C LEU A 79 -2.80 11.55 49.40
N LEU A 80 -1.71 11.06 50.02
CA LEU A 80 -0.60 10.44 49.29
C LEU A 80 -0.97 9.07 48.70
N VAL A 81 -1.81 8.29 49.39
CA VAL A 81 -2.37 7.04 48.83
C VAL A 81 -3.20 7.34 47.58
N LEU A 82 -4.09 8.34 47.64
CA LEU A 82 -4.88 8.74 46.47
C LEU A 82 -4.02 9.28 45.32
N ALA A 83 -2.99 10.07 45.62
CA ALA A 83 -2.04 10.55 44.63
C ALA A 83 -1.24 9.40 43.99
N GLY A 84 -0.81 8.40 44.77
CA GLY A 84 -0.15 7.19 44.28
C GLY A 84 -1.05 6.35 43.37
N VAL A 85 -2.33 6.17 43.75
CA VAL A 85 -3.32 5.45 42.93
C VAL A 85 -3.64 6.22 41.64
N ALA A 86 -3.79 7.54 41.71
CA ALA A 86 -4.05 8.37 40.52
C ALA A 86 -2.85 8.34 39.55
N THR A 87 -1.63 8.48 40.04
CA THR A 87 -0.41 8.49 39.21
C THR A 87 -0.04 7.12 38.63
N ALA A 88 -0.28 6.02 39.35
CA ALA A 88 -0.08 4.67 38.84
C ALA A 88 -1.25 4.16 37.97
N GLY A 89 -2.49 4.59 38.29
CA GLY A 89 -3.70 4.20 37.59
C GLY A 89 -3.92 4.94 36.27
N TRP A 90 -3.52 6.21 36.17
CA TRP A 90 -3.64 7.00 34.95
C TRP A 90 -2.92 6.41 33.73
N PRO A 91 -1.62 6.01 33.79
CA PRO A 91 -0.95 5.36 32.68
C PRO A 91 -1.49 3.95 32.40
N ALA A 92 -2.01 3.24 33.40
CA ALA A 92 -2.67 1.94 33.18
C ALA A 92 -4.01 2.10 32.42
N LEU A 93 -4.81 3.10 32.79
CA LEU A 93 -6.07 3.46 32.11
C LEU A 93 -5.80 4.00 30.70
N HIS A 94 -4.73 4.80 30.52
CA HIS A 94 -4.31 5.34 29.23
C HIS A 94 -3.73 4.25 28.32
N ARG A 95 -2.98 3.27 28.86
CA ARG A 95 -2.52 2.08 28.13
C ARG A 95 -3.66 1.14 27.77
N TRP A 96 -4.67 1.00 28.64
CA TRP A 96 -5.85 0.19 28.33
C TRP A 96 -6.66 0.78 27.16
N ARG A 97 -6.71 2.12 27.06
CA ARG A 97 -7.22 2.85 25.89
C ARG A 97 -6.32 2.79 24.65
N GLN A 98 -5.07 2.37 24.78
CA GLN A 98 -4.07 2.22 23.71
C GLN A 98 -3.76 0.75 23.37
N ARG A 99 -4.68 -0.18 23.68
CA ARG A 99 -4.59 -1.53 23.11
C ARG A 99 -4.56 -1.42 21.57
N PRO A 100 -3.88 -2.34 20.87
CA PRO A 100 -3.88 -2.35 19.41
C PRO A 100 -5.33 -2.47 18.91
N GLY A 101 -5.67 -1.61 17.95
CA GLY A 101 -6.99 -1.53 17.33
C GLY A 101 -7.36 -2.85 16.70
N VAL A 102 -8.38 -3.51 17.23
CA VAL A 102 -9.02 -4.62 16.54
C VAL A 102 -9.96 -3.99 15.52
N VAL A 103 -9.71 -4.26 14.24
CA VAL A 103 -10.63 -3.84 13.19
C VAL A 103 -11.91 -4.64 13.35
N SER A 104 -13.02 -3.94 13.53
CA SER A 104 -14.34 -4.53 13.55
C SER A 104 -15.10 -4.10 12.31
N ALA A 105 -15.67 -5.08 11.62
CA ALA A 105 -16.74 -4.89 10.67
C ALA A 105 -18.06 -5.01 11.46
N PRO A 106 -18.76 -3.90 11.81
CA PRO A 106 -19.92 -3.93 12.71
C PRO A 106 -21.12 -4.72 12.15
N ARG A 107 -21.05 -5.13 10.88
CA ARG A 107 -22.09 -5.84 10.12
C ARG A 107 -21.58 -7.12 9.44
N LEU A 108 -20.44 -7.63 9.89
CA LEU A 108 -19.84 -8.83 9.30
C LEU A 108 -20.81 -10.02 9.26
N SER A 109 -21.64 -10.17 10.30
CA SER A 109 -22.62 -11.25 10.40
C SER A 109 -23.91 -10.99 9.61
N SER A 110 -24.31 -9.73 9.40
CA SER A 110 -25.57 -9.40 8.71
C SER A 110 -25.40 -9.30 7.20
N ASP A 111 -24.23 -8.87 6.73
CA ASP A 111 -23.98 -8.54 5.32
C ASP A 111 -22.74 -9.28 4.77
N ARG A 112 -22.63 -10.59 5.02
CA ARG A 112 -21.42 -11.38 4.69
C ARG A 112 -20.98 -11.22 3.24
N GLU A 113 -21.91 -11.09 2.28
CA GLU A 113 -21.59 -10.89 0.87
C GLU A 113 -20.87 -9.56 0.56
N GLN A 114 -20.88 -8.61 1.50
CA GLN A 114 -20.20 -7.32 1.38
C GLN A 114 -18.85 -7.28 2.10
N HIS A 115 -18.39 -8.43 2.61
CA HIS A 115 -17.18 -8.58 3.40
C HIS A 115 -16.41 -9.84 2.98
N HIS A 116 -15.11 -9.70 2.76
CA HIS A 116 -14.20 -10.82 2.55
C HIS A 116 -13.12 -10.80 3.62
N VAL A 117 -12.85 -11.95 4.26
CA VAL A 117 -11.87 -12.06 5.35
C VAL A 117 -10.75 -13.02 4.96
N LEU A 118 -9.54 -12.50 4.86
CA LEU A 118 -8.34 -13.26 4.53
C LEU A 118 -7.54 -13.54 5.79
N VAL A 119 -7.47 -14.80 6.20
CA VAL A 119 -6.80 -15.23 7.44
C VAL A 119 -5.45 -15.89 7.15
N LYS A 120 -5.27 -16.57 6.01
CA LYS A 120 -4.00 -17.25 5.72
C LYS A 120 -2.92 -16.26 5.26
N LYS A 121 -1.69 -16.39 5.79
CA LYS A 121 -0.56 -15.49 5.47
C LYS A 121 -0.28 -15.38 3.97
N ARG A 122 -0.37 -16.50 3.23
CA ARG A 122 -0.15 -16.53 1.78
C ARG A 122 -1.17 -15.68 1.04
N ASP A 123 -2.46 -15.81 1.38
CA ASP A 123 -3.54 -15.07 0.73
C ASP A 123 -3.51 -13.59 1.12
N ARG A 124 -3.20 -13.28 2.39
CA ARG A 124 -2.97 -11.89 2.84
C ARG A 124 -1.82 -11.22 2.08
N LYS A 125 -0.69 -11.93 1.89
CA LYS A 125 0.44 -11.39 1.11
C LYS A 125 0.06 -11.16 -0.35
N ALA A 126 -0.58 -12.13 -1.00
CA ALA A 126 -0.99 -11.98 -2.40
C ALA A 126 -1.95 -10.80 -2.59
N PHE A 127 -2.86 -10.57 -1.64
CA PHE A 127 -3.74 -9.41 -1.66
C PHE A 127 -2.99 -8.09 -1.43
N SER A 128 -2.03 -8.06 -0.51
CA SER A 128 -1.16 -6.90 -0.29
C SER A 128 -0.35 -6.55 -1.54
N ASP A 129 0.27 -7.55 -2.18
CA ASP A 129 1.01 -7.35 -3.42
C ASP A 129 0.07 -6.75 -4.50
N ALA A 130 -1.19 -7.22 -4.58
CA ALA A 130 -2.18 -6.67 -5.51
C ALA A 130 -2.56 -5.21 -5.22
N ILE A 131 -2.63 -4.81 -3.95
CA ILE A 131 -2.84 -3.41 -3.56
C ILE A 131 -1.69 -2.55 -4.05
N ASP A 132 -0.44 -2.97 -3.84
CA ASP A 132 0.74 -2.21 -4.28
C ASP A 132 0.72 -1.99 -5.80
N VAL A 133 0.36 -3.03 -6.56
CA VAL A 133 0.19 -2.96 -8.03
C VAL A 133 -0.92 -1.98 -8.43
N CYS A 134 -2.06 -2.06 -7.77
CA CYS A 134 -3.19 -1.17 -8.03
C CYS A 134 -2.86 0.29 -7.67
N GLN A 135 -2.12 0.51 -6.59
CA GLN A 135 -1.65 1.83 -6.20
C GLN A 135 -0.73 2.39 -7.28
N ARG A 136 0.28 1.65 -7.73
CA ARG A 136 1.17 2.06 -8.84
C ARG A 136 0.37 2.42 -10.09
N ALA A 137 -0.59 1.59 -10.48
CA ALA A 137 -1.48 1.90 -11.61
C ALA A 137 -2.22 3.23 -11.41
N SER A 138 -2.77 3.46 -10.21
CA SER A 138 -3.51 4.69 -9.89
C SER A 138 -2.64 5.96 -9.91
N GLU A 139 -1.36 5.84 -9.56
CA GLU A 139 -0.40 6.94 -9.60
C GLU A 139 -0.10 7.41 -11.04
N THR A 140 -0.31 6.55 -12.03
CA THR A 140 -0.15 6.92 -13.46
C THR A 140 -1.31 7.75 -14.00
N TRP A 141 -2.50 7.62 -13.42
CA TRP A 141 -3.74 8.15 -14.00
C TRP A 141 -3.80 9.68 -14.14
N PRO A 142 -3.31 10.51 -13.19
CA PRO A 142 -3.29 11.96 -13.36
C PRO A 142 -2.52 12.40 -14.61
N SER A 143 -1.43 11.71 -14.97
CA SER A 143 -0.61 12.00 -16.15
C SER A 143 -1.31 11.62 -17.45
N LEU A 144 -2.21 10.63 -17.42
CA LEU A 144 -3.01 10.23 -18.58
C LEU A 144 -4.11 11.24 -18.92
N GLY A 145 -4.44 12.14 -17.98
CA GLY A 145 -5.32 13.28 -18.22
C GLY A 145 -6.67 12.86 -18.82
N ALA A 146 -7.01 13.45 -19.97
CA ALA A 146 -8.29 13.22 -20.65
C ALA A 146 -8.40 11.86 -21.38
N LEU A 147 -7.32 11.08 -21.45
CA LEU A 147 -7.35 9.76 -22.12
C LEU A 147 -8.15 8.72 -21.33
N ILE A 148 -8.34 8.95 -20.03
CA ILE A 148 -9.05 8.03 -19.14
C ILE A 148 -10.08 8.78 -18.28
N ASP A 149 -11.21 8.13 -18.03
CA ASP A 149 -12.15 8.55 -16.99
C ASP A 149 -11.64 8.03 -15.63
N VAL A 150 -10.83 8.85 -14.95
CA VAL A 150 -10.18 8.50 -13.67
C VAL A 150 -11.19 7.99 -12.63
N PRO A 151 -12.32 8.68 -12.35
CA PRO A 151 -13.33 8.15 -11.43
C PRO A 151 -13.88 6.78 -11.81
N ARG A 152 -14.03 6.48 -13.10
CA ARG A 152 -14.50 5.17 -13.57
C ARG A 152 -13.41 4.10 -13.40
N ALA A 153 -12.17 4.42 -13.74
CA ALA A 153 -11.03 3.53 -13.57
C ALA A 153 -10.84 3.17 -12.08
N GLU A 154 -10.92 4.16 -11.18
CA GLU A 154 -10.88 3.96 -9.72
C GLU A 154 -11.95 2.97 -9.23
N ARG A 155 -13.18 3.07 -9.74
CA ARG A 155 -14.27 2.16 -9.35
C ARG A 155 -14.05 0.75 -9.88
N GLN A 156 -13.56 0.62 -11.12
CA GLN A 156 -13.25 -0.69 -11.72
C GLN A 156 -12.10 -1.39 -10.98
N LEU A 157 -11.08 -0.64 -10.57
CA LEU A 157 -9.95 -1.17 -9.81
C LEU A 157 -10.38 -1.62 -8.40
N ALA A 158 -11.19 -0.82 -7.70
CA ALA A 158 -11.78 -1.22 -6.43
C ALA A 158 -12.68 -2.46 -6.55
N GLN A 159 -13.47 -2.56 -7.62
CA GLN A 159 -14.28 -3.75 -7.89
C GLN A 159 -13.39 -4.97 -8.14
N ALA A 160 -12.33 -4.84 -8.93
CA ALA A 160 -11.40 -5.93 -9.21
C ALA A 160 -10.69 -6.44 -7.94
N LEU A 161 -10.29 -5.53 -7.04
CA LEU A 161 -9.74 -5.89 -5.74
C LEU A 161 -10.77 -6.60 -4.84
N PHE A 162 -12.01 -6.14 -4.84
CA PHE A 162 -13.09 -6.82 -4.10
C PHE A 162 -13.30 -8.25 -4.61
N ASP A 163 -13.35 -8.43 -5.93
CA ASP A 163 -13.53 -9.76 -6.55
C ASP A 163 -12.32 -10.68 -6.31
N LEU A 164 -11.11 -10.13 -6.32
CA LEU A 164 -9.89 -10.85 -5.95
C LEU A 164 -9.95 -11.33 -4.49
N ALA A 165 -10.38 -10.47 -3.56
CA ALA A 165 -10.53 -10.85 -2.15
C ALA A 165 -11.55 -11.99 -1.99
N GLY A 166 -12.68 -11.94 -2.70
CA GLY A 166 -13.67 -13.02 -2.70
C GLY A 166 -13.14 -14.34 -3.29
N ALA A 167 -12.28 -14.28 -4.31
CA ALA A 167 -11.62 -15.47 -4.84
C ALA A 167 -10.60 -16.07 -3.85
N LEU A 168 -9.82 -15.22 -3.18
CA LEU A 168 -8.86 -15.64 -2.16
C LEU A 168 -9.53 -16.23 -0.91
N GLU A 169 -10.68 -15.67 -0.49
CA GLU A 169 -11.47 -16.22 0.62
C GLU A 169 -12.03 -17.61 0.28
N ARG A 170 -12.67 -17.77 -0.89
CA ARG A 170 -13.13 -19.08 -1.38
C ARG A 170 -11.99 -20.10 -1.43
N ARG A 171 -10.78 -19.65 -1.80
CA ARG A 171 -9.58 -20.49 -1.86
C ARG A 171 -9.13 -20.97 -0.49
N GLN A 172 -9.18 -20.09 0.51
CA GLN A 172 -8.92 -20.46 1.91
C GLN A 172 -9.93 -21.52 2.38
N GLU A 173 -11.22 -21.27 2.18
CA GLU A 173 -12.29 -22.18 2.62
C GLU A 173 -12.15 -23.56 1.96
N LEU A 174 -11.87 -23.59 0.65
CA LEU A 174 -11.70 -24.84 -0.07
C LEU A 174 -10.42 -25.59 0.31
N ARG A 175 -9.33 -24.90 0.67
CA ARG A 175 -8.12 -25.55 1.19
C ARG A 175 -8.35 -26.17 2.56
N GLU A 176 -9.14 -25.51 3.41
CA GLU A 176 -9.52 -26.04 4.72
C GLU A 176 -10.39 -27.29 4.57
N LEU A 177 -11.41 -27.23 3.70
CA LEU A 177 -12.24 -28.39 3.37
C LEU A 177 -11.41 -29.54 2.77
N HIS A 178 -10.51 -29.25 1.84
CA HIS A 178 -9.65 -30.27 1.25
C HIS A 178 -8.74 -30.91 2.31
N ALA A 179 -8.16 -30.11 3.22
CA ALA A 179 -7.34 -30.64 4.30
C ALA A 179 -8.15 -31.56 5.22
N GLU A 180 -9.37 -31.17 5.59
CA GLU A 180 -10.29 -31.98 6.39
C GLU A 180 -10.65 -33.30 5.69
N LEU A 181 -10.94 -33.26 4.38
CA LEU A 181 -11.23 -34.46 3.59
C LEU A 181 -10.03 -35.41 3.53
N THR A 182 -8.82 -34.88 3.31
CA THR A 182 -7.60 -35.70 3.25
C THR A 182 -7.21 -36.31 4.59
N GLU A 183 -7.60 -35.72 5.72
CA GLU A 183 -7.40 -36.31 7.05
C GLU A 183 -8.25 -37.58 7.23
N HIS A 184 -9.39 -37.67 6.54
CA HIS A 184 -10.36 -38.76 6.64
C HIS A 184 -10.34 -39.72 5.43
N ASP A 185 -9.31 -39.65 4.57
CA ASP A 185 -9.20 -40.33 3.25
C ASP A 185 -9.13 -41.88 3.33
N GLY A 186 -9.20 -42.46 4.53
CA GLY A 186 -9.30 -43.91 4.74
C GLY A 186 -10.65 -44.51 4.33
N ALA A 187 -11.68 -43.69 4.11
CA ALA A 187 -12.98 -44.14 3.60
C ALA A 187 -13.05 -43.98 2.08
N PHE A 188 -13.20 -45.09 1.35
CA PHE A 188 -13.39 -45.10 -0.12
C PHE A 188 -14.51 -44.15 -0.60
N GLU A 189 -15.50 -43.90 0.25
CA GLU A 189 -16.62 -43.01 0.02
C GLU A 189 -16.25 -41.52 -0.07
N LEU A 190 -15.05 -41.11 0.39
CA LEU A 190 -14.56 -39.73 0.37
C LEU A 190 -13.62 -39.41 -0.80
N ALA A 191 -13.08 -40.42 -1.48
CA ALA A 191 -12.10 -40.24 -2.56
C ALA A 191 -12.65 -39.35 -3.69
N ALA A 192 -13.94 -39.51 -4.04
CA ALA A 192 -14.58 -38.69 -5.06
C ALA A 192 -14.73 -37.22 -4.64
N GLN A 193 -15.01 -36.93 -3.36
CA GLN A 193 -15.06 -35.57 -2.82
C GLN A 193 -13.66 -34.94 -2.83
N THR A 194 -12.63 -35.69 -2.41
CA THR A 194 -11.24 -35.23 -2.44
C THR A 194 -10.83 -34.85 -3.86
N THR A 195 -11.06 -35.70 -4.87
CA THR A 195 -10.76 -35.38 -6.27
C THR A 195 -11.48 -34.12 -6.76
N ARG A 196 -12.77 -33.95 -6.44
CA ARG A 196 -13.52 -32.74 -6.82
C ARG A 196 -12.96 -31.48 -6.15
N ALA A 197 -12.60 -31.56 -4.87
CA ALA A 197 -11.99 -30.45 -4.14
C ALA A 197 -10.64 -30.06 -4.75
N THR A 198 -9.82 -31.05 -5.15
CA THR A 198 -8.53 -30.82 -5.82
C THR A 198 -8.71 -30.08 -7.15
N VAL A 199 -9.66 -30.51 -7.98
CA VAL A 199 -9.94 -29.85 -9.27
C VAL A 199 -10.41 -28.42 -9.05
N ALA A 200 -11.37 -28.21 -8.15
CA ALA A 200 -11.89 -26.88 -7.84
C ALA A 200 -10.80 -25.95 -7.25
N LEU A 201 -9.84 -26.49 -6.48
CA LEU A 201 -8.69 -25.72 -6.00
C LEU A 201 -7.78 -25.28 -7.14
N SER A 202 -7.50 -26.17 -8.09
CA SER A 202 -6.68 -25.85 -9.26
C SER A 202 -7.32 -24.74 -10.10
N GLU A 203 -8.61 -24.87 -10.40
CA GLU A 203 -9.35 -23.86 -11.17
C GLU A 203 -9.34 -22.49 -10.48
N LEU A 204 -9.49 -22.46 -9.16
CA LEU A 204 -9.47 -21.23 -8.38
C LEU A 204 -8.05 -20.63 -8.27
N ASP A 205 -7.02 -21.45 -8.22
CA ASP A 205 -5.62 -20.99 -8.27
C ASP A 205 -5.31 -20.35 -9.64
N ASP A 206 -5.81 -20.92 -10.74
CA ASP A 206 -5.70 -20.34 -12.09
C ASP A 206 -6.49 -19.02 -12.22
N GLU A 207 -7.70 -18.96 -11.63
CA GLU A 207 -8.53 -17.77 -11.60
C GLU A 207 -7.85 -16.61 -10.85
N VAL A 208 -7.27 -16.90 -9.67
CA VAL A 208 -6.50 -15.91 -8.88
C VAL A 208 -5.26 -15.45 -9.63
N THR A 209 -4.51 -16.37 -10.25
CA THR A 209 -3.31 -16.05 -11.02
C THR A 209 -3.64 -15.14 -12.21
N THR A 210 -4.72 -15.46 -12.93
CA THR A 210 -5.21 -14.67 -14.06
C THR A 210 -5.60 -13.25 -13.63
N ARG A 211 -6.31 -13.09 -12.51
CA ARG A 211 -6.68 -11.77 -11.98
C ARG A 211 -5.47 -10.94 -11.57
N LEU A 212 -4.50 -11.54 -10.88
CA LEU A 212 -3.26 -10.86 -10.49
C LEU A 212 -2.47 -10.41 -11.72
N ALA A 213 -2.35 -11.27 -12.73
CA ALA A 213 -1.68 -10.92 -13.99
C ALA A 213 -2.40 -9.78 -14.73
N ALA A 214 -3.73 -9.76 -14.73
CA ALA A 214 -4.50 -8.67 -15.32
C ALA A 214 -4.28 -7.32 -14.61
N LEU A 215 -4.20 -7.33 -13.27
CA LEU A 215 -3.89 -6.12 -12.50
C LEU A 215 -2.47 -5.61 -12.78
N GLU A 216 -1.48 -6.51 -12.84
CA GLU A 216 -0.10 -6.16 -13.19
C GLU A 216 -0.01 -5.59 -14.61
N ALA A 217 -0.71 -6.20 -15.57
CA ALA A 217 -0.72 -5.72 -16.95
C ALA A 217 -1.28 -4.30 -17.06
N VAL A 218 -2.30 -3.95 -16.27
CA VAL A 218 -2.84 -2.58 -16.22
C VAL A 218 -1.81 -1.60 -15.67
N ALA A 219 -1.10 -1.96 -14.60
CA ALA A 219 -0.04 -1.12 -14.02
C ALA A 219 1.10 -0.89 -15.04
N VAL A 220 1.61 -1.96 -15.63
CA VAL A 220 2.70 -1.92 -16.63
C VAL A 220 2.30 -1.07 -17.84
N ALA A 221 1.09 -1.24 -18.35
CA ALA A 221 0.59 -0.46 -19.49
C ALA A 221 0.50 1.05 -19.17
N GLY A 222 0.07 1.40 -17.95
CA GLY A 222 0.04 2.80 -17.50
C GLY A 222 1.44 3.41 -17.40
N GLU A 223 2.38 2.67 -16.82
CA GLU A 223 3.79 3.10 -16.68
C GLU A 223 4.48 3.26 -18.05
N GLU A 224 4.26 2.33 -18.97
CA GLU A 224 4.81 2.36 -20.33
C GLU A 224 4.25 3.53 -21.14
N LEU A 225 2.95 3.82 -21.01
CA LEU A 225 2.33 4.95 -21.69
C LEU A 225 2.93 6.29 -21.24
N ILE A 226 3.16 6.47 -19.94
CA ILE A 226 3.84 7.66 -19.41
C ILE A 226 5.26 7.76 -19.96
N ARG A 227 6.01 6.66 -19.95
CA ARG A 227 7.37 6.63 -20.50
C ARG A 227 7.38 7.05 -21.98
N ASN A 228 6.44 6.55 -22.78
CA ASN A 228 6.33 6.89 -24.19
C ASN A 228 5.98 8.37 -24.40
N GLN A 229 5.07 8.93 -23.59
CA GLN A 229 4.75 10.37 -23.63
C GLN A 229 5.97 11.24 -23.33
N GLN A 230 6.78 10.86 -22.32
CA GLN A 230 8.02 11.57 -22.00
C GLN A 230 9.03 11.51 -23.14
N ILE A 231 9.19 10.36 -23.79
CA ILE A 231 10.08 10.21 -24.95
C ILE A 231 9.61 11.09 -26.13
N THR A 232 8.29 11.11 -26.41
CA THR A 232 7.73 11.96 -27.47
C THR A 232 7.92 13.45 -27.19
N GLU A 233 7.73 13.88 -25.93
CA GLU A 233 7.92 15.28 -25.56
C GLU A 233 9.39 15.70 -25.65
N LEU A 234 10.32 14.85 -25.21
CA LEU A 234 11.75 15.10 -25.36
C LEU A 234 12.18 15.15 -26.84
N ALA A 235 11.62 14.29 -27.68
CA ALA A 235 11.87 14.33 -29.13
C ALA A 235 11.36 15.65 -29.73
N ARG A 236 10.17 16.10 -29.34
CA ARG A 236 9.60 17.38 -29.77
C ARG A 236 10.45 18.57 -29.34
N GLU A 237 10.93 18.59 -28.09
CA GLU A 237 11.81 19.64 -27.58
C GLU A 237 13.18 19.65 -28.30
N ALA A 238 13.72 18.47 -28.59
CA ALA A 238 14.95 18.33 -29.37
C ALA A 238 14.77 18.87 -30.80
N ASP A 239 13.67 18.52 -31.47
CA ASP A 239 13.34 19.01 -32.81
C ASP A 239 13.16 20.54 -32.82
N GLU A 240 12.48 21.12 -31.82
CA GLU A 240 12.33 22.57 -31.69
C GLU A 240 13.67 23.28 -31.42
N THR A 241 14.57 22.64 -30.68
CA THR A 241 15.89 23.18 -30.39
C THR A 241 16.78 23.13 -31.63
N LEU A 242 16.75 22.02 -32.38
CA LEU A 242 17.43 21.88 -33.66
C LEU A 242 16.89 22.87 -34.70
N ALA A 243 15.56 23.04 -34.76
CA ALA A 243 14.91 24.02 -35.63
C ALA A 243 15.37 25.45 -35.27
N ARG A 244 15.46 25.79 -33.98
CA ARG A 244 15.98 27.09 -33.52
C ARG A 244 17.45 27.30 -33.87
N LEU A 245 18.29 26.28 -33.66
CA LEU A 245 19.72 26.37 -33.97
C LEU A 245 19.97 26.49 -35.48
N THR A 246 19.16 25.81 -36.30
CA THR A 246 19.25 25.87 -37.77
C THR A 246 18.61 27.14 -38.35
N SER A 247 17.54 27.67 -37.75
CA SER A 247 16.90 28.93 -38.19
C SER A 247 17.67 30.18 -37.78
N THR A 248 18.49 30.10 -36.73
CA THR A 248 19.31 31.21 -36.19
C THR A 248 20.77 31.10 -36.60
N GLY A 249 21.12 30.11 -37.43
CA GLY A 249 22.39 30.15 -38.13
C GLY A 249 22.44 31.43 -38.96
N PRO A 250 23.52 32.24 -38.90
CA PRO A 250 23.73 33.24 -39.96
C PRO A 250 23.57 32.47 -41.27
N ALA A 251 22.97 33.09 -42.29
CA ALA A 251 23.19 32.61 -43.65
C ALA A 251 24.69 32.36 -43.72
N ILE A 252 25.11 31.10 -43.77
CA ILE A 252 26.50 30.78 -43.99
C ILE A 252 26.69 31.40 -45.35
N GLU A 253 27.24 32.61 -45.38
CA GLU A 253 27.87 33.14 -46.56
C GLU A 253 28.79 32.01 -46.95
N THR A 254 28.37 31.26 -47.96
CA THR A 254 29.07 30.15 -48.59
C THR A 254 30.43 30.59 -49.13
N ASP A 255 30.81 31.83 -48.87
CA ASP A 255 32.00 32.53 -49.29
C ASP A 255 33.20 32.24 -48.38
N ALA A 256 33.06 32.19 -47.05
CA ALA A 256 34.26 32.07 -46.18
C ALA A 256 35.01 30.73 -46.35
N GLY A 257 34.28 29.63 -46.59
CA GLY A 257 34.86 28.31 -46.88
C GLY A 257 35.42 28.21 -48.30
N SER A 258 34.75 28.84 -49.26
CA SER A 258 35.18 28.93 -50.66
C SER A 258 36.44 29.78 -50.79
N GLU A 259 36.46 30.94 -50.16
CA GLU A 259 37.58 31.90 -50.17
C GLU A 259 38.83 31.30 -49.49
N LEU A 260 38.64 30.51 -48.42
CA LEU A 260 39.75 29.78 -47.80
C LEU A 260 40.28 28.68 -48.73
N ALA A 261 39.40 27.92 -49.40
CA ALA A 261 39.81 26.90 -50.36
C ALA A 261 40.56 27.52 -51.55
N GLU A 262 40.07 28.62 -52.12
CA GLU A 262 40.73 29.37 -53.18
C GLU A 262 42.10 29.92 -52.74
N ARG A 263 42.19 30.49 -51.53
CA ARG A 263 43.49 30.95 -50.99
C ARG A 263 44.47 29.79 -50.81
N THR A 264 44.00 28.65 -50.34
CA THR A 264 44.87 27.48 -50.13
C THR A 264 45.35 26.92 -51.47
N GLU A 265 44.48 26.87 -52.48
CA GLU A 265 44.85 26.46 -53.83
C GLU A 265 45.84 27.44 -54.48
N ALA A 266 45.64 28.75 -54.31
CA ALA A 266 46.55 29.77 -54.80
C ALA A 266 47.96 29.66 -54.18
N VAL A 267 48.04 29.38 -52.87
CA VAL A 267 49.32 29.16 -52.17
C VAL A 267 50.01 27.89 -52.69
N LEU A 268 49.27 26.80 -52.85
CA LEU A 268 49.82 25.54 -53.37
C LEU A 268 50.29 25.67 -54.82
N ARG A 269 49.62 26.47 -55.64
CA ARG A 269 50.02 26.76 -57.02
C ARG A 269 51.31 27.59 -57.06
N ALA A 270 51.39 28.65 -56.25
CA ALA A 270 52.59 29.47 -56.14
C ALA A 270 53.81 28.66 -55.67
N TYR A 271 53.62 27.73 -54.73
CA TYR A 271 54.70 26.85 -54.27
C TYR A 271 55.20 25.90 -55.36
N ARG A 272 54.32 25.49 -56.28
CA ARG A 272 54.62 24.57 -57.39
C ARG A 272 55.37 25.26 -58.53
N GLU A 273 55.27 26.58 -58.66
CA GLU A 273 55.99 27.38 -59.67
C GLU A 273 57.40 27.80 -59.21
N LEU A 274 57.72 27.62 -57.92
CA LEU A 274 59.01 27.97 -57.31
C LEU A 274 60.02 26.80 -57.23
N THR A 275 59.59 25.58 -57.55
CA THR A 275 60.40 24.35 -57.64
C THR A 275 60.48 23.86 -59.07
#